data_AF-T1IBB7-F1
#
_entry.id   AF-T1IBB7-F1
#
_cell.length_a   1.000
_cell.length_b   1.000
_cell.length_c   1.000
_cell.angle_alpha   90.00
_cell.angle_beta   90.00
_cell.angle_gamma   90.00
#
_symmetry.space_group_name_H-M   'P 1'
#
loop_
_entity.id
_entity.type
_entity.pdbx_description
1 polymer ?
#
loop_
_entity_poly.entity_id
_entity_poly.type
_entity_poly.pdbx_seq_one_letter_code
_entity_poly.pdbx_strand_id
1 'polypeptide(L)'
;MWPLFVKIGIPLVFGIGLGIVLLLQSSLSESDYDSTRRGTGADSSNRDRSRRKTSKSREEENQRELLENSLSNGSAECTICADLISNKHKVWPCPHCWNIFHLNCVSKWAESNVNQSVWSCPMCRKEFHQNRLPLRYRCMCGRIAEPKVIAGVTPHCCGKSCGRKCGRLCHPGPCSRDSSL
;
A
#
# COMPACT_ATOMS: atom_id res chain seq x y z
N MET A 1 11.60 -39.23 -53.33
CA MET A 1 10.12 -39.22 -53.39
C MET A 1 9.64 -37.79 -53.13
N TRP A 2 9.37 -37.06 -54.21
CA TRP A 2 8.47 -35.89 -54.24
C TRP A 2 7.12 -36.43 -54.77
N PRO A 3 5.93 -35.84 -54.47
CA PRO A 3 5.59 -34.48 -54.93
C PRO A 3 4.61 -33.60 -54.10
N LEU A 4 4.70 -32.27 -54.34
CA LEU A 4 3.65 -31.28 -54.72
C LEU A 4 2.41 -31.12 -53.80
N PHE A 5 2.01 -29.92 -53.34
CA PHE A 5 1.53 -28.72 -54.07
C PHE A 5 2.02 -27.43 -53.34
N VAL A 6 2.60 -26.37 -53.95
CA VAL A 6 2.19 -25.45 -55.05
C VAL A 6 1.00 -24.54 -54.66
N LYS A 7 1.29 -23.35 -54.11
CA LYS A 7 1.28 -21.98 -54.71
C LYS A 7 -0.10 -21.29 -54.83
N ILE A 8 -0.31 -20.25 -54.02
CA ILE A 8 -0.97 -18.97 -54.36
C ILE A 8 -0.25 -17.94 -53.46
N GLY A 9 0.45 -16.88 -53.88
CA GLY A 9 0.33 -16.05 -55.07
C GLY A 9 -0.12 -14.65 -54.66
N ILE A 10 0.68 -13.91 -53.87
CA ILE A 10 0.42 -12.48 -53.60
C ILE A 10 1.41 -11.67 -54.44
N PRO A 11 0.94 -10.97 -55.49
CA PRO A 11 1.78 -10.09 -56.28
C PRO A 11 2.05 -8.80 -55.50
N LEU A 12 3.33 -8.53 -55.25
CA LEU A 12 3.84 -7.17 -55.26
C LEU A 12 3.77 -6.68 -56.72
N VAL A 13 3.32 -5.44 -56.96
CA VAL A 13 4.13 -4.42 -57.64
C VAL A 13 3.37 -3.09 -57.84
N PHE A 14 3.90 -2.05 -57.17
CA PHE A 14 4.13 -0.65 -57.58
C PHE A 14 2.97 0.25 -58.04
N GLY A 15 2.70 1.28 -57.23
CA GLY A 15 2.00 2.52 -57.59
C GLY A 15 2.67 3.71 -56.91
N ILE A 16 3.29 4.55 -57.72
CA ILE A 16 4.09 5.73 -57.41
C ILE A 16 3.26 6.79 -56.64
N GLY A 17 3.87 7.47 -55.65
CA GLY A 17 3.21 8.56 -54.94
C GLY A 17 4.10 9.33 -53.95
N LEU A 18 5.27 9.80 -54.40
CA LEU A 18 5.95 10.93 -53.77
C LEU A 18 5.03 12.16 -53.92
N GLY A 19 4.46 12.66 -52.83
CA GLY A 19 3.53 13.78 -52.92
C GLY A 19 3.09 14.34 -51.58
N ILE A 20 3.95 15.18 -51.00
CA ILE A 20 3.54 16.34 -50.20
C ILE A 20 2.89 15.99 -48.85
N VAL A 21 3.74 15.59 -47.91
CA VAL A 21 3.58 16.02 -46.51
C VAL A 21 3.88 17.52 -46.52
N LEU A 22 2.84 18.33 -46.29
CA LEU A 22 2.83 19.70 -45.73
C LEU A 22 1.56 20.39 -46.25
N LEU A 23 0.87 21.07 -45.35
CA LEU A 23 -0.35 21.89 -45.56
C LEU A 23 -1.70 21.17 -45.35
N LEU A 24 -2.08 20.96 -44.09
CA LEU A 24 -3.28 21.57 -43.48
C LEU A 24 -3.48 21.05 -42.05
N GLN A 25 -3.09 21.84 -41.05
CA GLN A 25 -3.71 21.77 -39.71
C GLN A 25 -3.54 23.11 -38.99
N SER A 26 -4.06 24.17 -39.61
CA SER A 26 -4.29 25.46 -38.98
C SER A 26 -5.70 25.47 -38.40
N SER A 27 -5.88 24.90 -37.20
CA SER A 27 -6.95 25.23 -36.23
C SER A 27 -6.96 24.25 -35.04
N LEU A 28 -5.91 24.26 -34.21
CA LEU A 28 -6.03 23.91 -32.79
C LEU A 28 -5.16 24.89 -31.99
N SER A 29 -5.86 25.80 -31.33
CA SER A 29 -5.44 26.78 -30.32
C SER A 29 -4.00 26.67 -29.80
N GLU A 30 -3.21 27.71 -30.11
CA GLU A 30 -2.05 28.12 -29.32
C GLU A 30 -2.51 28.39 -27.88
N SER A 31 -2.08 27.55 -26.94
CA SER A 31 -1.95 27.96 -25.56
C SER A 31 -0.48 28.21 -25.31
N ASP A 32 -0.12 29.48 -25.18
CA ASP A 32 1.19 29.96 -24.77
C ASP A 32 1.63 29.24 -23.50
N TYR A 33 2.54 28.27 -23.64
CA TYR A 33 3.30 27.77 -22.51
C TYR A 33 4.45 28.75 -22.26
N ASP A 34 4.13 29.86 -21.59
CA ASP A 34 5.12 30.86 -21.19
C ASP A 34 6.11 30.25 -20.18
N SER A 35 7.30 29.92 -20.67
CA SER A 35 8.50 29.78 -19.85
C SER A 35 9.08 31.17 -19.61
N THR A 36 8.95 31.67 -18.38
CA THR A 36 10.06 32.07 -17.48
C THR A 36 9.54 33.00 -16.38
N ARG A 37 9.42 32.48 -15.15
CA ARG A 37 9.57 33.34 -13.95
C ARG A 37 10.70 32.81 -13.09
N ARG A 38 11.84 33.54 -13.16
CA ARG A 38 12.84 33.57 -12.08
C ARG A 38 12.15 34.12 -10.83
N GLY A 39 12.02 33.28 -9.81
CA GLY A 39 11.51 33.63 -8.49
C GLY A 39 12.35 32.93 -7.42
N THR A 40 12.67 33.64 -6.36
CA THR A 40 13.57 33.27 -5.26
C THR A 40 13.19 31.92 -4.62
N GLY A 41 14.03 30.90 -4.86
CA GLY A 41 13.74 29.48 -4.63
C GLY A 41 13.79 28.95 -3.18
N ALA A 42 13.56 29.78 -2.16
CA ALA A 42 13.61 29.33 -0.76
C ALA A 42 12.22 29.22 -0.08
N ASP A 43 11.31 30.19 -0.27
CA ASP A 43 10.00 30.23 0.41
C ASP A 43 8.98 29.23 -0.18
N SER A 44 8.94 29.06 -1.50
CA SER A 44 8.01 28.14 -2.17
C SER A 44 8.20 26.67 -1.76
N SER A 45 9.45 26.27 -1.51
CA SER A 45 9.80 24.90 -1.10
C SER A 45 9.23 24.54 0.28
N ASN A 46 9.17 25.51 1.20
CA ASN A 46 8.74 25.29 2.57
C ASN A 46 7.22 25.15 2.65
N ARG A 47 6.48 25.92 1.85
CA ARG A 47 5.02 25.85 1.76
C ARG A 47 4.52 24.53 1.17
N ASP A 48 5.17 24.02 0.12
CA ASP A 48 4.83 22.71 -0.48
C ASP A 48 5.14 21.55 0.49
N ARG A 49 6.29 21.60 1.18
CA ARG A 49 6.65 20.61 2.21
C ARG A 49 5.67 20.61 3.38
N SER A 50 5.25 21.78 3.85
CA SER A 50 4.24 21.92 4.91
C SER A 50 2.90 21.33 4.48
N ARG A 51 2.41 21.65 3.27
CA ARG A 51 1.15 21.11 2.72
C ARG A 51 1.18 19.59 2.55
N ARG A 52 2.30 19.01 2.10
CA ARG A 52 2.48 17.56 2.02
C ARG A 52 2.53 16.89 3.39
N LYS A 53 3.08 17.57 4.40
CA LYS A 53 3.11 17.06 5.77
C LYS A 53 1.69 16.98 6.34
N THR A 54 0.88 18.03 6.16
CA THR A 54 -0.50 18.06 6.66
C THR A 54 -1.42 17.08 5.93
N SER A 55 -1.25 16.86 4.62
CA SER A 55 -2.03 15.84 3.91
C SER A 55 -1.70 14.43 4.39
N LYS A 56 -0.41 14.13 4.60
CA LYS A 56 0.04 12.83 5.09
C LYS A 56 -0.44 12.53 6.51
N SER A 57 -0.39 13.50 7.41
CA SER A 57 -0.85 13.30 8.78
C SER A 57 -2.36 13.01 8.84
N ARG A 58 -3.15 13.70 8.01
CA ARG A 58 -4.59 13.45 7.86
C ARG A 58 -4.88 12.06 7.32
N GLU A 59 -4.10 11.58 6.35
CA GLU A 59 -4.26 10.22 5.82
C GLU A 59 -3.91 9.15 6.86
N GLU A 60 -2.82 9.35 7.61
CA GLU A 60 -2.44 8.46 8.72
C GLU A 60 -3.51 8.43 9.82
N GLU A 61 -4.15 9.57 10.09
CA GLU A 61 -5.29 9.68 11.02
C GLU A 61 -6.53 8.96 10.52
N ASN A 62 -6.92 9.20 9.27
CA ASN A 62 -8.04 8.54 8.63
C ASN A 62 -7.85 7.00 8.63
N GLN A 63 -6.67 6.52 8.26
CA GLN A 63 -6.37 5.09 8.28
C GLN A 63 -6.49 4.48 9.68
N ARG A 64 -6.03 5.18 10.71
CA ARG A 64 -6.15 4.71 12.10
C ARG A 64 -7.61 4.63 12.52
N GLU A 65 -8.40 5.67 12.28
CA GLU A 65 -9.82 5.71 12.63
C GLU A 65 -10.61 4.59 11.95
N LEU A 66 -10.38 4.36 10.65
CA LEU A 66 -11.00 3.27 9.91
C LEU A 66 -10.68 1.89 10.50
N LEU A 67 -9.43 1.67 10.91
CA LEU A 67 -9.01 0.43 11.56
C LEU A 67 -9.62 0.29 12.98
N GLU A 68 -9.70 1.38 13.74
CA GLU A 68 -10.33 1.38 15.06
C GLU A 68 -11.82 1.02 14.97
N ASN A 69 -12.53 1.64 14.03
CA ASN A 69 -13.94 1.39 13.79
C ASN A 69 -14.20 -0.03 13.31
N SER A 70 -13.48 -0.48 12.27
CA SER A 70 -13.67 -1.83 11.70
C SER A 70 -13.35 -2.97 12.67
N LEU A 71 -12.37 -2.78 13.56
CA LEU A 71 -12.10 -3.76 14.63
C LEU A 71 -13.19 -3.72 15.71
N SER A 72 -13.61 -2.53 16.12
CA SER A 72 -14.55 -2.36 17.23
C SER A 72 -15.97 -2.79 16.87
N ASN A 73 -16.40 -2.58 15.62
CA ASN A 73 -17.69 -3.03 15.10
C ASN A 73 -17.66 -4.47 14.54
N GLY A 74 -16.49 -5.12 14.51
CA GLY A 74 -16.32 -6.48 13.99
C GLY A 74 -16.44 -6.61 12.46
N SER A 75 -16.29 -5.52 11.70
CA SER A 75 -16.34 -5.51 10.24
C SER A 75 -14.97 -5.66 9.57
N ALA A 76 -13.88 -5.78 10.35
CA ALA A 76 -12.55 -6.02 9.80
C ALA A 76 -12.47 -7.43 9.19
N GLU A 77 -11.94 -7.54 7.97
CA GLU A 77 -11.87 -8.79 7.22
C GLU A 77 -10.42 -9.22 6.99
N CYS A 78 -10.13 -10.52 7.11
CA CYS A 78 -8.85 -11.05 6.70
C CYS A 78 -8.83 -11.33 5.20
N THR A 79 -8.04 -10.55 4.46
CA THR A 79 -7.96 -10.65 2.99
C THR A 79 -7.35 -11.97 2.47
N ILE A 80 -6.90 -12.88 3.34
CA ILE A 80 -6.39 -14.21 2.94
C ILE A 80 -7.53 -15.24 2.87
N CYS A 81 -8.46 -15.22 3.84
CA CYS A 81 -9.56 -16.19 3.91
C CYS A 81 -10.95 -15.57 3.71
N ALA A 82 -11.03 -14.24 3.58
CA ALA A 82 -12.27 -13.47 3.47
C ALA A 82 -13.23 -13.58 4.68
N ASP A 83 -12.75 -14.06 5.83
CA ASP A 83 -13.53 -14.13 7.07
C ASP A 83 -13.30 -12.89 7.97
N LEU A 84 -14.31 -12.59 8.79
CA LEU A 84 -14.25 -11.51 9.78
C LEU A 84 -13.22 -11.77 10.89
N ILE A 85 -12.60 -10.69 11.35
CA ILE A 85 -11.64 -10.66 12.44
C ILE A 85 -12.36 -10.28 13.73
N SER A 86 -12.72 -11.29 14.52
CA SER A 86 -13.25 -11.11 15.87
C SER A 86 -12.16 -10.84 16.91
N ASN A 87 -12.56 -10.29 18.06
CA ASN A 87 -11.70 -10.07 19.22
C ASN A 87 -11.10 -11.35 19.85
N LYS A 88 -11.66 -12.55 19.53
CA LYS A 88 -11.16 -13.85 20.00
C LYS A 88 -10.02 -14.37 19.14
N HIS A 89 -9.87 -13.86 17.91
CA HIS A 89 -8.83 -14.32 17.01
C HIS A 89 -7.45 -13.80 17.42
N LYS A 90 -6.42 -14.61 17.19
CA LYS A 90 -5.04 -14.12 17.15
C LYS A 90 -4.80 -13.47 15.81
N VAL A 91 -4.19 -12.29 15.80
CA VAL A 91 -3.98 -11.51 14.58
C VAL A 91 -2.53 -11.10 14.42
N TRP A 92 -2.17 -10.73 13.20
CA TRP A 92 -0.90 -10.09 12.89
C TRP A 92 -1.15 -8.86 12.02
N PRO A 93 -0.80 -7.65 12.49
CA PRO A 93 -0.82 -6.46 11.66
C PRO A 93 0.48 -6.35 10.87
N CYS A 94 0.39 -6.00 9.58
CA CYS A 94 1.58 -5.68 8.80
C CYS A 94 2.21 -4.36 9.33
N PRO A 95 3.50 -4.33 9.71
CA PRO A 95 4.13 -3.11 10.23
C PRO A 95 4.37 -2.01 9.18
N HIS A 96 4.05 -2.28 7.91
CA HIS A 96 4.25 -1.33 6.81
C HIS A 96 2.95 -0.75 6.27
N CYS A 97 1.93 -1.58 6.03
CA CYS A 97 0.64 -1.12 5.53
C CYS A 97 -0.51 -1.20 6.53
N TRP A 98 -0.27 -1.74 7.73
CA TRP A 98 -1.24 -1.87 8.83
C TRP A 98 -2.45 -2.77 8.56
N ASN A 99 -2.52 -3.44 7.41
CA ASN A 99 -3.53 -4.46 7.16
C ASN A 99 -3.41 -5.59 8.20
N ILE A 100 -4.55 -6.08 8.66
CA ILE A 100 -4.63 -7.08 9.74
C ILE A 100 -5.07 -8.41 9.15
N PHE A 101 -4.37 -9.47 9.55
CA PHE A 101 -4.67 -10.84 9.12
C PHE A 101 -4.87 -11.72 10.35
N HIS A 102 -5.63 -12.81 10.22
CA HIS A 102 -5.54 -13.88 11.22
C HIS A 102 -4.11 -14.41 11.26
N LEU A 103 -3.59 -14.63 12.46
CA LEU A 103 -2.20 -15.07 12.66
C LEU A 103 -1.93 -16.37 11.89
N ASN A 104 -2.86 -17.33 11.93
CA ASN A 104 -2.72 -18.60 11.25
C ASN A 104 -2.67 -18.44 9.73
N CYS A 105 -3.49 -17.55 9.16
CA CYS A 105 -3.53 -17.32 7.72
C CYS A 105 -2.21 -16.74 7.22
N VAL A 106 -1.69 -15.70 7.88
CA VAL A 106 -0.42 -15.10 7.47
C VAL A 106 0.79 -15.98 7.78
N SER A 107 0.73 -16.82 8.82
CA SER A 107 1.82 -17.75 9.14
C SER A 107 1.95 -18.83 8.05
N LYS A 108 0.83 -19.46 7.68
CA LYS A 108 0.79 -20.41 6.54
C LYS A 108 1.24 -19.75 5.23
N TRP A 109 0.85 -18.50 5.01
CA TRP A 109 1.31 -17.73 3.85
C TRP A 109 2.81 -17.50 3.86
N ALA A 110 3.39 -17.12 5.00
CA ALA A 110 4.82 -16.90 5.12
C ALA A 110 5.64 -18.19 4.98
N GLU A 111 5.10 -19.31 5.44
CA GLU A 111 5.73 -20.63 5.41
C GLU A 111 5.62 -21.33 4.04
N SER A 112 4.67 -20.96 3.18
CA SER A 112 4.45 -21.63 1.89
C SER A 112 5.62 -21.50 0.90
N ASN A 113 6.55 -20.57 1.15
CA ASN A 113 7.76 -20.36 0.35
C ASN A 113 9.02 -20.88 1.07
N VAL A 114 9.05 -22.17 1.39
CA VAL A 114 10.13 -22.81 2.19
C VAL A 114 11.53 -22.62 1.57
N ASN A 115 11.62 -22.46 0.24
CA ASN A 115 12.89 -22.31 -0.48
C ASN A 115 13.41 -20.87 -0.59
N GLN A 116 12.70 -19.88 -0.03
CA GLN A 116 13.07 -18.48 -0.11
C GLN A 116 13.45 -17.94 1.27
N SER A 117 14.57 -17.21 1.38
CA SER A 117 14.98 -16.56 2.63
C SER A 117 14.07 -15.41 3.07
N VAL A 118 13.13 -15.01 2.20
CA VAL A 118 12.16 -13.94 2.40
C VAL A 118 10.74 -14.39 2.03
N TRP A 119 9.75 -13.76 2.64
CA TRP A 119 8.34 -13.86 2.27
C TRP A 119 7.74 -12.45 2.20
N SER A 120 6.64 -12.27 1.49
CA SER A 120 6.05 -10.95 1.24
C SER A 120 4.66 -10.81 1.86
N CYS A 121 4.34 -9.61 2.39
CA CYS A 121 3.00 -9.30 2.86
C CYS A 121 1.95 -9.48 1.73
N PRO A 122 0.83 -10.19 1.94
CA PRO A 122 -0.19 -10.38 0.92
C PRO A 122 -0.77 -9.08 0.37
N MET A 123 -0.84 -8.03 1.20
CA MET A 123 -1.49 -6.77 0.84
C MET A 123 -0.52 -5.76 0.19
N CYS A 124 0.63 -5.48 0.81
CA CYS A 124 1.56 -4.46 0.31
C CYS A 124 2.83 -5.00 -0.34
N ARG A 125 2.98 -6.33 -0.43
CA ARG A 125 4.15 -7.03 -0.98
C ARG A 125 5.49 -6.70 -0.33
N LYS A 126 5.51 -6.01 0.80
CA LYS A 126 6.75 -5.78 1.55
C LYS A 126 7.38 -7.10 1.98
N GLU A 127 8.67 -7.25 1.72
CA GLU A 127 9.46 -8.43 2.07
C GLU A 127 9.86 -8.45 3.56
N PHE A 128 9.87 -9.66 4.11
CA PHE A 128 10.28 -10.00 5.47
C PHE A 128 11.17 -11.24 5.43
N HIS A 129 12.24 -11.26 6.23
CA HIS A 129 13.09 -12.43 6.34
C HIS A 129 12.39 -13.59 7.06
N GLN A 130 12.63 -14.83 6.60
CA GLN A 130 12.11 -16.05 7.22
C GLN A 130 12.58 -16.25 8.67
N ASN A 131 13.74 -15.72 9.05
CA ASN A 131 14.23 -15.76 10.44
C ASN A 131 13.33 -15.03 11.45
N ARG A 132 12.30 -14.29 10.99
CA ARG A 132 11.28 -13.67 11.84
C ARG A 132 10.11 -14.61 12.14
N LEU A 133 10.11 -15.82 11.60
CA LEU A 133 9.14 -16.86 11.90
C LEU A 133 9.54 -17.65 13.16
N PRO A 134 8.56 -18.22 13.90
CA PRO A 134 7.12 -18.08 13.70
C PRO A 134 6.62 -16.68 14.07
N LEU A 135 5.59 -16.20 13.37
CA LEU A 135 4.92 -14.95 13.73
C LEU A 135 4.24 -15.12 15.09
N ARG A 136 4.35 -14.09 15.94
CA ARG A 136 3.80 -14.12 17.30
C ARG A 136 2.64 -13.15 17.45
N TYR A 137 1.58 -13.57 18.13
CA TYR A 137 0.48 -12.69 18.48
C TYR A 137 0.92 -11.66 19.50
N ARG A 138 0.93 -10.39 19.11
CA ARG A 138 1.21 -9.25 19.98
C ARG A 138 0.16 -8.18 19.76
N CYS A 139 0.02 -7.28 20.73
CA CYS A 139 -0.88 -6.14 20.58
C CYS A 139 -0.50 -5.26 19.39
N MET A 140 -1.40 -4.38 18.95
CA MET A 140 -1.21 -3.55 17.76
C MET A 140 0.07 -2.68 17.77
N CYS A 141 0.63 -2.36 18.95
CA CYS A 141 1.91 -1.66 19.08
C CYS A 141 3.13 -2.57 19.31
N GLY A 142 2.94 -3.88 19.29
CA GLY A 142 3.98 -4.89 19.45
C GLY A 142 4.54 -5.02 20.87
N ARG A 143 4.01 -4.30 21.87
CA ARG A 143 4.59 -4.30 23.23
C ARG A 143 4.25 -5.57 24.01
N ILE A 144 2.97 -5.93 24.08
CA ILE A 144 2.46 -7.04 24.91
C ILE A 144 2.19 -8.25 24.02
N ALA A 145 2.71 -9.42 24.40
CA ALA A 145 2.34 -10.70 23.81
C ALA A 145 0.96 -11.14 24.32
N GLU A 146 0.16 -11.75 23.46
CA GLU A 146 -1.19 -12.25 23.79
C GLU A 146 -2.05 -11.26 24.59
N PRO A 147 -2.36 -10.08 24.03
CA PRO A 147 -3.18 -9.09 24.73
C PRO A 147 -4.57 -9.67 25.04
N LYS A 148 -5.02 -9.44 26.27
CA LYS A 148 -6.39 -9.76 26.70
C LYS A 148 -7.37 -8.74 26.13
N VAL A 149 -8.60 -9.16 25.89
CA VAL A 149 -9.70 -8.25 25.55
C VAL A 149 -10.03 -7.39 26.78
N ILE A 150 -10.11 -6.07 26.59
CA ILE A 150 -10.40 -5.10 27.65
C ILE A 150 -11.62 -4.29 27.22
N ALA A 151 -12.62 -4.18 28.08
CA ALA A 151 -13.82 -3.39 27.78
C ALA A 151 -13.45 -1.91 27.52
N GLY A 152 -14.03 -1.32 26.49
CA GLY A 152 -13.74 0.07 26.09
C GLY A 152 -12.40 0.30 25.39
N VAL A 153 -11.60 -0.75 25.16
CA VAL A 153 -10.35 -0.67 24.38
C VAL A 153 -10.55 -1.37 23.05
N THR A 154 -10.06 -0.77 21.95
CA THR A 154 -10.09 -1.38 20.61
C THR A 154 -9.54 -2.81 20.66
N PRO A 155 -10.20 -3.79 20.02
CA PRO A 155 -9.71 -5.17 19.99
C PRO A 155 -8.24 -5.28 19.57
N HIS A 156 -7.54 -6.24 20.17
CA HIS A 156 -6.10 -6.48 19.98
C HIS A 156 -5.16 -5.34 20.43
N CYS A 157 -5.69 -4.26 21.02
CA CYS A 157 -4.88 -3.25 21.70
C CYS A 157 -4.71 -3.58 23.18
N CYS A 158 -3.58 -3.18 23.78
CA CYS A 158 -3.27 -3.51 25.17
C CYS A 158 -3.68 -2.45 26.20
N GLY A 159 -4.30 -1.34 25.78
CA GLY A 159 -4.73 -0.23 26.64
C GLY A 159 -3.61 0.60 27.29
N LYS A 160 -2.34 0.18 27.21
CA LYS A 160 -1.18 0.95 27.72
C LYS A 160 -0.74 2.01 26.71
N SER A 161 0.20 2.88 27.11
CA SER A 161 0.88 3.82 26.19
C SER A 161 1.44 3.09 24.96
N CYS A 162 1.44 3.74 23.79
CA CYS A 162 1.84 3.09 22.55
C CYS A 162 3.32 2.67 22.58
N GLY A 163 3.59 1.41 22.21
CA GLY A 163 4.93 0.84 22.03
C GLY A 163 5.85 1.66 21.14
N ARG A 164 5.27 2.40 20.18
CA ARG A 164 5.97 3.25 19.20
C ARG A 164 6.23 4.68 19.71
N LYS A 165 5.98 4.97 21.00
CA LYS A 165 6.27 6.25 21.69
C LYS A 165 5.66 7.50 21.02
N CYS A 166 4.45 7.40 20.46
CA CYS A 166 3.75 8.51 19.82
C CYS A 166 2.88 9.38 20.75
N GLY A 167 2.96 9.19 22.07
CA GLY A 167 2.14 9.93 23.05
C GLY A 167 0.69 9.45 23.23
N ARG A 168 0.18 8.55 22.37
CA ARG A 168 -1.17 7.98 22.48
C ARG A 168 -1.18 6.63 23.21
N LEU A 169 -2.36 6.13 23.55
CA LEU A 169 -2.56 4.73 23.95
C LEU A 169 -2.29 3.78 22.78
N CYS A 170 -2.16 2.48 23.05
CA CYS A 170 -2.02 1.45 22.01
C CYS A 170 -3.19 1.55 21.03
N HIS A 171 -2.87 1.74 19.76
CA HIS A 171 -3.82 1.95 18.67
C HIS A 171 -3.44 1.07 17.46
N PRO A 172 -4.41 0.65 16.62
CA PRO A 172 -4.11 0.08 15.31
C PRO A 172 -3.61 1.18 14.36
N GLY A 173 -3.03 0.80 13.22
CA GLY A 173 -2.61 1.78 12.21
C GLY A 173 -1.37 2.61 12.58
N PRO A 174 -1.03 3.59 11.72
CA PRO A 174 0.16 4.42 11.84
C PRO A 174 0.11 5.36 13.03
N CYS A 175 1.28 5.67 13.59
CA CYS A 175 1.43 6.80 14.51
C CYS A 175 1.52 8.09 13.68
N SER A 176 0.62 9.05 13.91
CA SER A 176 0.77 10.40 13.36
C SER A 176 2.12 10.96 13.83
N ARG A 177 3.03 11.24 12.89
CA ARG A 177 4.34 11.83 13.20
C ARG A 177 4.19 13.31 13.57
N ASP A 178 3.68 13.59 14.76
CA ASP A 178 3.94 14.84 15.46
C ASP A 178 4.09 14.52 16.94
N SER A 179 5.32 14.13 17.28
CA SER A 179 5.84 14.13 18.65
C SER A 179 6.77 15.33 18.86
N SER A 180 6.51 16.45 18.17
CA SER A 180 7.13 17.74 18.48
C SER A 180 6.38 18.39 19.64
N LEU A 181 6.67 17.90 20.83
CA LEU A 181 6.77 18.71 22.04
C LEU A 181 8.27 18.85 22.33
#